data_AF-A0A502EWT4-F1
#
_entry.id   AF-A0A502EWT4-F1
#
_cell.length_a   1.000
_cell.length_b   1.000
_cell.length_c   1.000
_cell.angle_alpha   90.00
_cell.angle_beta   90.00
_cell.angle_gamma   90.00
#
_symmetry.space_group_name_H-M   'P 1'
#
loop_
_entity.id
_entity.type
_entity.pdbx_description
1 polymer ?
#
loop_
_entity_poly.entity_id
_entity_poly.type
_entity_poly.pdbx_seq_one_letter_code
_entity_poly.pdbx_strand_id
1 'polypeptide(L)'
;MSINAKSQTAIKDQIIGNWKVENIIVKSTNNEMKELSKAFKNSIFSFKKNQDFNFTANQKTQLTSMFEQMLQNQKWIFDEKRKIIKIGTVKSGYNIMDITAKIENNKAYFNFDETELNLELIKI
;
A
#
# COMPACT_ATOMS: atom_id res chain seq x y z
N MET A 1 -10.96 28.20 28.52
CA MET A 1 -11.07 27.80 27.11
C MET A 1 -10.35 26.46 26.95
N SER A 2 -11.10 25.36 26.92
CA SER A 2 -10.53 24.02 26.73
C SER A 2 -10.17 23.86 25.27
N ILE A 3 -8.88 23.86 24.97
CA ILE A 3 -8.37 23.64 23.61
C ILE A 3 -8.63 22.16 23.30
N ASN A 4 -9.53 21.89 22.35
CA ASN A 4 -9.83 20.54 21.88
C ASN A 4 -8.57 19.89 21.30
N ALA A 5 -7.83 19.15 22.12
CA ALA A 5 -6.79 18.23 21.69
C ALA A 5 -7.44 16.96 21.08
N LYS A 6 -8.21 17.11 19.99
CA LYS A 6 -8.59 15.97 19.16
C LYS A 6 -7.40 15.63 18.26
N SER A 7 -6.46 14.87 18.85
CA SER A 7 -5.58 13.87 18.22
C SER A 7 -5.17 14.16 16.78
N GLN A 8 -3.96 14.69 16.59
CA GLN A 8 -3.21 14.39 15.36
C GLN A 8 -2.88 12.89 15.41
N THR A 9 -3.77 12.05 14.89
CA THR A 9 -3.49 10.63 14.75
C THR A 9 -2.29 10.49 13.81
N ALA A 10 -1.20 9.88 14.28
CA ALA A 10 0.00 9.71 13.46
C ALA A 10 -0.36 8.96 12.17
N ILE A 11 0.25 9.34 11.04
CA ILE A 11 -0.04 8.73 9.72
C ILE A 11 0.11 7.19 9.81
N LYS A 12 1.09 6.71 10.55
CA LYS A 12 1.28 5.29 10.86
C LYS A 12 0.01 4.61 11.41
N ASP A 13 -0.69 5.25 12.35
CA ASP A 13 -1.91 4.69 12.93
C ASP A 13 -3.09 4.74 11.95
N GLN A 14 -3.10 5.73 11.06
CA GLN A 14 -4.11 5.86 10.01
C GLN A 14 -3.98 4.75 8.95
N ILE A 15 -2.75 4.34 8.61
CA ILE A 15 -2.43 3.27 7.65
C ILE A 15 -2.99 1.91 8.09
N ILE A 16 -3.05 1.66 9.40
CA ILE A 16 -3.49 0.36 9.94
C ILE A 16 -4.93 0.06 9.51
N GLY A 17 -5.15 -1.09 8.87
CA GLY A 17 -6.43 -1.53 8.35
C GLY A 17 -6.32 -2.23 7.01
N ASN A 18 -7.47 -2.45 6.38
CA ASN A 18 -7.57 -3.02 5.04
C ASN A 18 -7.91 -1.91 4.04
N TRP A 19 -7.20 -1.89 2.93
CA TRP A 19 -7.34 -0.89 1.89
C TRP A 19 -7.60 -1.57 0.57
N LYS A 20 -8.78 -1.32 0.01
CA LYS A 20 -9.18 -1.85 -1.28
C LYS A 20 -8.86 -0.84 -2.36
N VAL A 21 -8.19 -1.28 -3.42
CA VAL A 21 -7.93 -0.46 -4.60
C VAL A 21 -9.24 -0.13 -5.31
N GLU A 22 -9.56 1.15 -5.40
CA GLU A 22 -10.73 1.69 -6.09
C GLU A 22 -10.35 2.13 -7.51
N ASN A 23 -9.32 2.98 -7.62
CA ASN A 23 -8.82 3.50 -8.89
C ASN A 23 -7.31 3.31 -9.02
N ILE A 24 -6.86 3.27 -10.26
CA ILE A 24 -5.45 3.12 -10.59
C ILE A 24 -5.11 4.14 -11.66
N ILE A 25 -4.11 4.97 -11.37
CA ILE A 25 -3.62 6.01 -12.25
C ILE A 25 -2.25 5.54 -12.75
N VAL A 26 -2.20 5.14 -14.02
CA VAL A 26 -0.96 4.76 -14.72
C VAL A 26 -0.60 5.91 -15.65
N LYS A 27 0.57 6.52 -15.44
CA LYS A 27 1.10 7.53 -16.38
C LYS A 27 1.82 6.91 -17.58
N SER A 28 2.25 5.66 -17.45
CA SER A 28 2.98 4.95 -18.50
C SER A 28 2.12 4.60 -19.71
N THR A 29 2.71 4.72 -20.91
CA THR A 29 2.12 4.18 -22.14
C THR A 29 2.38 2.68 -22.33
N ASN A 30 3.23 2.08 -21.48
CA ASN A 30 3.59 0.65 -21.54
C ASN A 30 2.38 -0.25 -21.27
N ASN A 31 2.12 -1.20 -22.18
CA ASN A 31 1.02 -2.16 -22.08
C ASN A 31 1.16 -3.09 -20.87
N GLU A 32 2.37 -3.49 -20.48
CA GLU A 32 2.60 -4.32 -19.29
C GLU A 32 2.14 -3.60 -18.02
N MET A 33 2.38 -2.28 -17.92
CA MET A 33 1.92 -1.46 -16.78
C MET A 33 0.39 -1.28 -16.79
N LYS A 34 -0.24 -1.25 -17.98
CA LYS A 34 -1.69 -1.26 -18.11
C LYS A 34 -2.30 -2.61 -17.71
N GLU A 35 -1.61 -3.71 -17.96
CA GLU A 35 -2.04 -5.03 -17.50
C GLU A 35 -1.85 -5.21 -16.01
N LEU A 36 -0.70 -4.76 -15.48
CA LEU A 36 -0.38 -4.73 -14.06
C LEU A 36 -1.44 -3.94 -13.28
N SER A 37 -1.80 -2.74 -13.75
CA SER A 37 -2.87 -1.95 -13.14
C SER A 37 -4.20 -2.70 -13.15
N LYS A 38 -4.65 -3.27 -14.28
CA LYS A 38 -5.89 -4.07 -14.29
C LYS A 38 -5.86 -5.19 -13.26
N ALA A 39 -4.72 -5.84 -13.07
CA ALA A 39 -4.52 -6.91 -12.11
C ALA A 39 -4.67 -6.45 -10.64
N PHE A 40 -4.26 -5.22 -10.32
CA PHE A 40 -4.41 -4.63 -8.99
C PHE A 40 -5.82 -4.11 -8.69
N LYS A 41 -6.70 -4.00 -9.68
CA LYS A 41 -8.07 -3.48 -9.45
C LYS A 41 -8.80 -4.36 -8.42
N ASN A 42 -9.41 -3.73 -7.43
CA ASN A 42 -10.08 -4.39 -6.30
C ASN A 42 -9.17 -5.24 -5.39
N SER A 43 -7.85 -5.23 -5.58
CA SER A 43 -6.94 -5.89 -4.65
C SER A 43 -6.98 -5.21 -3.28
N ILE A 44 -6.60 -5.95 -2.23
CA ILE A 44 -6.65 -5.51 -0.85
C ILE A 44 -5.23 -5.52 -0.27
N PHE A 45 -4.85 -4.40 0.32
CA PHE A 45 -3.62 -4.22 1.11
C PHE A 45 -4.00 -4.18 2.59
N SER A 46 -3.45 -5.09 3.38
CA SER A 46 -3.75 -5.22 4.80
C SER A 46 -2.53 -4.90 5.66
N PHE A 47 -2.59 -3.79 6.41
CA PHE A 47 -1.56 -3.37 7.34
C PHE A 47 -2.01 -3.63 8.77
N LYS A 48 -1.49 -4.67 9.41
CA LYS A 48 -1.90 -5.05 10.77
C LYS A 48 -1.08 -4.31 11.83
N LYS A 49 -1.66 -4.13 13.03
CA LYS A 49 -1.00 -3.50 14.20
C LYS A 49 0.30 -4.22 14.60
N ASN A 50 0.37 -5.53 14.42
CA ASN A 50 1.53 -6.36 14.70
C ASN A 50 2.59 -6.36 13.58
N GLN A 51 2.50 -5.39 12.65
CA GLN A 51 3.37 -5.22 11.48
C GLN A 51 3.22 -6.28 10.39
N ASP A 52 2.31 -7.25 10.52
CA ASP A 52 2.07 -8.17 9.42
C ASP A 52 1.43 -7.43 8.24
N PHE A 53 1.95 -7.71 7.06
CA PHE A 53 1.44 -7.20 5.80
C PHE A 53 0.84 -8.35 5.00
N ASN A 54 -0.31 -8.12 4.38
CA ASN A 54 -0.89 -9.08 3.44
C ASN A 54 -1.38 -8.33 2.20
N PHE A 55 -1.19 -8.97 1.06
CA PHE A 55 -1.77 -8.56 -0.21
C PHE A 55 -2.72 -9.66 -0.68
N THR A 56 -3.89 -9.28 -1.16
CA THR A 56 -4.86 -10.21 -1.75
C THR A 56 -5.35 -9.65 -3.06
N ALA A 57 -5.10 -10.37 -4.15
CA ALA A 57 -5.60 -9.99 -5.45
C ALA A 57 -7.07 -10.40 -5.61
N ASN A 58 -7.86 -9.55 -6.26
CA ASN A 58 -9.23 -9.90 -6.62
C ASN A 58 -9.30 -10.87 -7.81
N GLN A 59 -8.30 -10.80 -8.70
CA GLN A 59 -8.18 -11.69 -9.85
C GLN A 59 -6.87 -12.45 -9.77
N LYS A 60 -6.93 -13.76 -9.99
CA LYS A 60 -5.75 -14.61 -10.12
C LYS A 60 -5.28 -14.60 -11.58
N THR A 61 -4.25 -13.81 -11.83
CA THR A 61 -3.44 -13.85 -13.04
C THR A 61 -2.05 -14.35 -12.66
N GLN A 62 -1.22 -14.70 -13.64
CA GLN A 62 0.17 -15.06 -13.36
C GLN A 62 0.89 -13.95 -12.58
N LEU A 63 0.68 -12.70 -12.98
CA LEU A 63 1.31 -11.53 -12.38
C LEU A 63 0.84 -11.27 -10.94
N THR A 64 -0.47 -11.35 -10.68
CA THR A 64 -0.97 -11.19 -9.30
C THR A 64 -0.55 -12.34 -8.40
N SER A 65 -0.46 -13.55 -8.95
CA SER A 65 0.04 -14.71 -8.21
C SER A 65 1.51 -14.53 -7.83
N MET A 66 2.33 -14.00 -8.73
CA MET A 66 3.73 -13.66 -8.43
C MET A 66 3.83 -12.59 -7.33
N PHE A 67 2.98 -11.57 -7.37
CA PHE A 67 2.91 -10.55 -6.32
C PHE A 67 2.47 -11.12 -4.97
N GLU A 68 1.43 -11.94 -4.93
CA GLU A 68 0.97 -12.61 -3.71
C GLU A 68 2.09 -13.46 -3.10
N GLN A 69 2.83 -14.21 -3.92
CA GLN A 69 3.97 -15.02 -3.46
C GLN A 69 5.12 -14.16 -2.94
N MET A 70 5.51 -13.10 -3.67
CA MET A 70 6.58 -12.18 -3.25
C MET A 70 6.25 -11.47 -1.94
N LEU A 71 4.97 -11.14 -1.74
CA LEU A 71 4.47 -10.43 -0.57
C LEU A 71 3.99 -11.35 0.56
N GLN A 72 4.10 -12.67 0.37
CA GLN A 72 3.71 -13.65 1.38
C GLN A 72 4.63 -13.53 2.61
N ASN A 73 4.03 -13.54 3.81
CA ASN A 73 4.73 -13.47 5.10
C ASN A 73 5.62 -12.23 5.27
N GLN A 74 5.35 -11.15 4.53
CA GLN A 74 6.08 -9.90 4.69
C GLN A 74 5.53 -9.08 5.85
N LYS A 75 6.39 -8.21 6.36
CA LYS A 75 6.04 -7.20 7.36
C LYS A 75 6.08 -5.82 6.76
N TRP A 76 5.50 -4.86 7.45
CA TRP A 76 5.58 -3.45 7.10
C TRP A 76 6.11 -2.62 8.26
N ILE A 77 6.85 -1.58 7.91
CA ILE A 77 7.24 -0.49 8.81
C ILE A 77 6.95 0.84 8.15
N PHE A 78 6.91 1.91 8.95
CA PHE A 78 6.74 3.26 8.44
C PHE A 78 7.98 4.09 8.78
N ASP A 79 8.63 4.62 7.75
CA ASP A 79 9.70 5.60 7.87
C ASP A 79 9.07 6.99 8.05
N GLU A 80 8.98 7.44 9.30
CA GLU A 80 8.40 8.75 9.65
C GLU A 80 9.15 9.94 9.04
N LYS A 81 10.45 9.81 8.75
CA LYS A 81 11.26 10.90 8.18
C LYS A 81 10.97 11.07 6.70
N ARG A 82 10.85 9.95 5.99
CA ARG A 82 10.59 9.95 4.54
C ARG A 82 9.11 9.87 4.17
N LYS A 83 8.24 9.53 5.12
CA LYS A 83 6.81 9.26 4.93
C LYS A 83 6.55 8.10 3.97
N ILE A 84 7.37 7.05 4.08
CA ILE A 84 7.33 5.86 3.23
C ILE A 84 6.95 4.64 4.06
N ILE A 85 6.04 3.82 3.54
CA ILE A 85 5.79 2.47 4.03
C ILE A 85 6.80 1.55 3.37
N LYS A 86 7.56 0.80 4.18
CA LYS A 86 8.50 -0.19 3.68
C LYS A 86 7.98 -1.59 3.93
N ILE A 87 7.96 -2.42 2.90
CA ILE A 87 7.55 -3.82 2.98
C ILE A 87 8.79 -4.73 2.92
N GLY A 88 8.80 -5.74 3.76
CA GLY A 88 9.80 -6.79 3.74
C GLY A 88 10.00 -7.42 5.10
N THR A 89 11.15 -8.02 5.31
CA THR A 89 11.55 -8.59 6.60
C THR A 89 12.80 -7.91 7.12
N VAL A 90 13.13 -8.15 8.39
CA VAL A 90 14.42 -7.77 8.96
C VAL A 90 15.58 -8.35 8.15
N LYS A 91 15.46 -9.59 7.66
CA LYS A 91 16.49 -10.25 6.85
C LYS A 91 16.73 -9.56 5.51
N SER A 92 15.68 -9.02 4.90
CA SER A 92 15.79 -8.25 3.66
C SER A 92 16.11 -6.77 3.91
N GLY A 93 16.06 -6.29 5.15
CA GLY A 93 16.21 -4.87 5.45
C GLY A 93 15.01 -4.03 5.02
N TYR A 94 13.82 -4.64 4.92
CA TYR A 94 12.59 -4.00 4.44
C TYR A 94 12.77 -3.29 3.09
N ASN A 95 13.23 -4.01 2.08
CA ASN A 95 13.55 -3.49 0.75
C ASN A 95 12.78 -4.18 -0.39
N ILE A 96 11.67 -4.87 -0.08
CA ILE A 96 10.90 -5.58 -1.11
C ILE A 96 10.02 -4.60 -1.88
N MET A 97 9.47 -3.60 -1.20
CA MET A 97 8.65 -2.57 -1.82
C MET A 97 8.58 -1.35 -0.90
N ASP A 98 8.82 -0.18 -1.48
CA ASP A 98 8.62 1.11 -0.83
C ASP A 98 7.36 1.77 -1.41
N ILE A 99 6.52 2.30 -0.53
CA ILE A 99 5.25 2.93 -0.87
C ILE A 99 5.21 4.32 -0.25
N THR A 100 5.21 5.35 -1.09
CA THR A 100 4.88 6.70 -0.64
C THR A 100 3.37 6.78 -0.41
N ALA A 101 2.95 7.05 0.83
CA ALA A 101 1.55 7.00 1.23
C ALA A 101 1.03 8.37 1.69
N LYS A 102 -0.10 8.78 1.13
CA LYS A 102 -0.86 9.95 1.56
C LYS A 102 -2.27 9.51 1.96
N ILE A 103 -2.71 9.83 3.17
CA ILE A 103 -4.05 9.50 3.67
C ILE A 103 -4.84 10.78 3.88
N GLU A 104 -6.00 10.89 3.23
CA GLU A 104 -6.90 12.04 3.32
C GLU A 104 -8.35 11.54 3.27
N ASN A 105 -9.20 11.97 4.21
CA ASN A 105 -10.65 11.70 4.19
C ASN A 105 -11.03 10.21 3.96
N ASN A 106 -10.38 9.28 4.68
CA ASN A 106 -10.56 7.82 4.54
C ASN A 106 -10.16 7.22 3.18
N LYS A 107 -9.47 8.00 2.34
CA LYS A 107 -8.80 7.54 1.14
C LYS A 107 -7.30 7.48 1.36
N ALA A 108 -6.65 6.54 0.69
CA ALA A 108 -5.21 6.47 0.62
C ALA A 108 -4.77 6.60 -0.83
N TYR A 109 -3.67 7.33 -1.04
CA TYR A 109 -2.97 7.42 -2.31
C TYR A 109 -1.61 6.77 -2.12
N PHE A 110 -1.41 5.62 -2.75
CA PHE A 110 -0.15 4.88 -2.70
C PHE A 110 0.58 5.05 -4.03
N ASN A 111 1.79 5.59 -3.97
CA ASN A 111 2.72 5.61 -5.08
C ASN A 111 3.82 4.58 -4.80
N PHE A 112 4.07 3.70 -5.76
CA PHE A 112 5.20 2.79 -5.69
C PHE A 112 6.35 3.42 -6.44
N ASP A 113 7.30 4.05 -5.75
CA ASP A 113 8.31 4.94 -6.35
C ASP A 113 9.15 4.27 -7.47
N GLU A 114 9.29 2.94 -7.43
CA GLU A 114 9.99 2.14 -8.45
C GLU A 114 9.17 1.97 -9.75
N THR A 115 7.89 2.34 -9.73
CA THR A 115 6.95 2.16 -10.84
C THR A 115 6.15 3.46 -11.08
N GLU A 116 5.68 3.70 -12.29
CA GLU A 116 4.79 4.85 -12.57
C GLU A 116 3.33 4.61 -12.12
N LEU A 117 3.13 3.76 -11.12
CA LEU A 117 1.84 3.27 -10.68
C LEU A 117 1.38 3.98 -9.41
N ASN A 118 0.22 4.63 -9.51
CA ASN A 118 -0.43 5.30 -8.40
C ASN A 118 -1.79 4.63 -8.14
N LEU A 119 -2.03 4.25 -6.90
CA LEU A 119 -3.26 3.62 -6.46
C LEU A 119 -4.06 4.61 -5.61
N GLU A 120 -5.36 4.69 -5.88
CA GLU A 120 -6.33 5.26 -4.96
C GLU A 120 -7.05 4.12 -4.26
N LEU A 121 -7.03 4.12 -2.92
CA LEU A 121 -7.60 3.08 -2.10
C LEU A 121 -8.61 3.65 -1.12
N ILE A 122 -9.62 2.85 -0.82
CA ILE A 122 -10.60 3.11 0.22
C ILE A 122 -10.41 2.13 1.37
N LYS A 123 -10.60 2.60 2.59
CA LYS A 123 -10.55 1.75 3.78
C LYS A 123 -11.83 0.90 3.87
N ILE A 124 -11.68 -0.39 4.21
CA ILE A 124 -12.80 -1.35 4.37
C ILE A 124 -12.75 -2.09 5.71
#